data_AF-L2GSG9-F1
#
_entry.id   AF-L2GSG9-F1
#
_cell.length_a   1.000
_cell.length_b   1.000
_cell.length_c   1.000
_cell.angle_alpha   90.00
_cell.angle_beta   90.00
_cell.angle_gamma   90.00
#
_symmetry.space_group_name_H-M   'P 1'
#
loop_
_entity.id
_entity.type
_entity.pdbx_description
1 polymer ?
#
loop_
_entity_poly.entity_id
_entity_poly.type
_entity_poly.pdbx_seq_one_letter_code
_entity_poly.pdbx_strand_id
1 'polypeptide(L)'
;MSQQPNADQLLASILAPASLTRYNRIKLYNKDRAKIIEKELVELYKSGRVQRQIDEDEFEEFVGSLCEESAPRIIMMRKRNEGDL
;
A
#
# COMPACT_ATOMS: atom_id res chain seq x y z
N MET A 1 10.04 21.98 -14.15
CA MET A 1 10.25 20.58 -13.72
C MET A 1 9.41 20.38 -12.46
N SER A 2 8.20 19.85 -12.60
CA SER A 2 7.34 19.56 -11.45
C SER A 2 7.97 18.40 -10.69
N GLN A 3 8.61 18.72 -9.56
CA GLN A 3 9.12 17.75 -8.62
C GLN A 3 7.91 17.00 -8.06
N GLN A 4 7.55 15.87 -8.68
CA GLN A 4 6.60 14.96 -8.08
C GLN A 4 7.16 14.59 -6.71
N PRO A 5 6.37 14.68 -5.61
CA PRO A 5 6.84 14.25 -4.31
C PRO A 5 7.36 12.82 -4.46
N ASN A 6 8.62 12.61 -4.10
CA ASN A 6 9.34 11.35 -4.27
C ASN A 6 8.44 10.21 -3.77
N ALA A 7 7.92 9.38 -4.68
CA ALA A 7 7.03 8.26 -4.33
C ALA A 7 7.66 7.36 -3.27
N ASP A 8 8.99 7.25 -3.29
CA ASP A 8 9.82 6.57 -2.30
C ASP A 8 9.65 7.10 -0.86
N GLN A 9 9.60 8.43 -0.68
CA GLN A 9 9.36 9.06 0.63
C GLN A 9 7.93 8.85 1.11
N LEU A 10 6.97 8.81 0.18
CA LEU A 10 5.56 8.53 0.48
C LEU A 10 5.39 7.07 0.92
N LEU A 11 6.02 6.14 0.19
CA LEU A 11 6.06 4.72 0.50
C LEU A 11 6.62 4.45 1.90
N ALA A 12 7.70 5.13 2.28
CA ALA A 12 8.25 5.00 3.63
C ALA A 12 7.33 5.54 4.74
N SER A 13 6.42 6.46 4.41
CA SER A 13 5.43 7.00 5.34
C SER A 13 4.19 6.11 5.46
N ILE A 14 3.85 5.35 4.40
CA ILE A 14 2.67 4.48 4.36
C ILE A 14 2.97 3.01 4.64
N LEU A 15 4.22 2.55 4.49
CA LEU A 15 4.61 1.19 4.77
C LEU A 15 5.36 1.11 6.09
N ALA A 16 5.02 0.12 6.90
CA ALA A 16 5.85 -0.27 8.04
C ALA A 16 7.23 -0.78 7.54
N PRO A 17 8.30 -0.71 8.35
CA PRO A 17 9.63 -1.17 7.96
C PRO A 17 9.68 -2.64 7.52
N ALA A 18 8.82 -3.49 8.09
CA ALA A 18 8.66 -4.89 7.67
C ALA A 18 8.08 -5.00 6.24
N SER A 19 7.02 -4.25 5.95
CA SER A 19 6.37 -4.18 4.63
C SER A 19 7.30 -3.61 3.56
N LEU A 20 8.09 -2.60 3.91
CA LEU A 20 9.14 -2.04 3.04
C LEU A 20 10.20 -3.10 2.65
N THR A 21 10.55 -3.97 3.59
CA THR A 21 11.48 -5.09 3.35
C THR A 21 10.87 -6.10 2.38
N ARG A 22 9.59 -6.45 2.56
CA ARG A 22 8.84 -7.33 1.63
C ARG A 22 8.73 -6.70 0.23
N TYR A 23 8.35 -5.44 0.14
CA TYR A 23 8.29 -4.69 -1.11
C TYR A 23 9.63 -4.70 -1.85
N ASN A 24 10.74 -4.44 -1.14
CA ASN A 24 12.07 -4.48 -1.74
C ASN A 24 12.42 -5.87 -2.30
N ARG A 25 12.05 -6.97 -1.62
CA ARG A 25 12.24 -8.33 -2.16
C ARG A 25 11.44 -8.57 -3.44
N ILE A 26 10.17 -8.13 -3.47
CA ILE A 26 9.32 -8.24 -4.67
C ILE A 26 9.91 -7.42 -5.82
N LYS A 27 10.39 -6.21 -5.55
CA LYS A 27 11.06 -5.34 -6.51
C LYS A 27 12.32 -5.97 -7.12
N LEU A 28 13.06 -6.78 -6.36
CA LEU A 28 14.22 -7.51 -6.86
C LEU A 28 13.85 -8.63 -7.83
N TYR A 29 12.80 -9.40 -7.52
CA TYR A 29 12.40 -10.55 -8.33
C TYR A 29 11.50 -10.17 -9.51
N ASN A 30 10.63 -9.18 -9.34
CA ASN A 30 9.68 -8.74 -10.34
C ASN A 30 9.38 -7.23 -10.23
N LYS A 31 10.15 -6.44 -10.98
CA LYS A 31 10.04 -4.97 -11.02
C LYS A 31 8.70 -4.48 -11.54
N ASP A 32 8.07 -5.22 -12.44
CA ASP A 32 6.79 -4.83 -13.03
C ASP A 32 5.67 -4.89 -11.98
N ARG A 33 5.59 -6.00 -11.24
CA ARG A 33 4.68 -6.13 -10.10
C ARG A 33 4.93 -5.08 -9.03
N ALA A 34 6.19 -4.78 -8.72
CA ALA A 34 6.52 -3.74 -7.75
C ALA A 34 5.99 -2.35 -8.17
N LYS A 35 6.06 -2.01 -9.46
CA LYS A 35 5.49 -0.75 -9.96
C LYS A 35 3.97 -0.70 -9.80
N ILE A 36 3.28 -1.81 -10.03
CA ILE A 36 1.82 -1.89 -9.84
C ILE A 36 1.47 -1.66 -8.36
N ILE A 37 2.15 -2.38 -7.46
CA ILE A 37 1.95 -2.26 -6.01
C ILE A 37 2.23 -0.82 -5.54
N GLU A 38 3.34 -0.22 -6.00
CA GLU A 38 3.69 1.16 -5.69
C GLU A 38 2.63 2.15 -6.17
N LYS A 39 2.17 2.00 -7.41
CA LYS A 39 1.16 2.87 -8.01
C LYS A 39 -0.14 2.83 -7.20
N GLU A 40 -0.63 1.63 -6.89
CA GLU A 40 -1.87 1.46 -6.13
C GLU A 40 -1.74 1.96 -4.69
N LEU A 41 -0.61 1.72 -4.02
CA LEU A 41 -0.35 2.26 -2.66
C LEU A 41 -0.34 3.79 -2.64
N VAL A 42 0.33 4.40 -3.62
CA VAL A 42 0.36 5.86 -3.77
C VAL A 42 -1.04 6.39 -4.05
N GLU A 43 -1.84 5.72 -4.87
CA GLU A 43 -3.23 6.10 -5.15
C GLU A 43 -4.12 5.97 -3.92
N LEU A 44 -4.00 4.89 -3.14
CA LEU A 44 -4.74 4.70 -1.89
C LEU A 44 -4.45 5.78 -0.85
N TYR A 45 -3.17 6.17 -0.73
CA TYR A 45 -2.76 7.25 0.16
C TYR A 45 -3.25 8.60 -0.32
N LYS A 46 -3.08 8.91 -1.61
CA LYS A 46 -3.59 10.16 -2.22
C LYS A 46 -5.10 10.28 -2.12
N SER A 47 -5.82 9.17 -2.22
CA SER A 47 -7.27 9.11 -2.04
C SER A 47 -7.69 9.24 -0.56
N GLY A 48 -6.76 9.26 0.39
CA GLY A 48 -7.05 9.31 1.83
C GLY A 48 -7.69 8.04 2.39
N ARG A 49 -7.65 6.94 1.62
CA ARG A 49 -8.16 5.61 2.04
C ARG A 49 -7.22 4.95 3.04
N VAL A 50 -5.93 5.22 2.91
CA VAL A 50 -4.88 4.80 3.85
C VAL A 50 -4.37 6.03 4.58
N GLN A 51 -4.65 6.10 5.87
CA GLN A 51 -4.16 7.13 6.79
C GLN A 51 -3.22 6.56 7.86
N ARG A 52 -3.08 5.23 7.90
CA ARG A 52 -2.21 4.49 8.83
C ARG A 52 -1.09 3.79 8.07
N GLN A 53 0.01 3.48 8.76
CA GLN A 53 1.04 2.61 8.20
C GLN A 53 0.46 1.21 7.95
N ILE A 54 0.79 0.64 6.80
CA ILE A 54 0.40 -0.71 6.39
C ILE A 54 1.46 -1.66 6.94
N ASP A 55 1.05 -2.52 7.87
CA ASP A 55 1.85 -3.58 8.47
C ASP A 55 2.14 -4.72 7.47
N GLU A 56 3.01 -5.66 7.88
CA GLU A 56 3.42 -6.76 7.01
C GLU A 56 2.22 -7.60 6.54
N ASP A 57 1.28 -7.87 7.44
CA ASP A 57 0.09 -8.69 7.18
C ASP A 57 -0.85 -8.03 6.15
N GLU A 58 -1.16 -6.74 6.36
CA GLU A 58 -2.02 -5.95 5.46
C GLU A 58 -1.36 -5.76 4.08
N PHE A 59 -0.03 -5.62 4.04
CA PHE A 59 0.71 -5.55 2.78
C PHE A 59 0.67 -6.88 2.03
N GLU A 60 0.82 -8.00 2.73
CA GLU A 60 0.76 -9.33 2.14
C GLU A 60 -0.65 -9.64 1.60
N GLU A 61 -1.70 -9.30 2.35
CA GLU A 61 -3.10 -9.38 1.89
C GLU A 61 -3.36 -8.50 0.66
N PHE A 62 -2.80 -7.28 0.64
CA PHE A 62 -2.92 -6.36 -0.49
C PHE A 62 -2.23 -6.89 -1.75
N VAL A 63 -0.99 -7.36 -1.60
CA VAL A 63 -0.23 -7.95 -2.71
C VAL A 63 -0.89 -9.24 -3.20
N GLY A 64 -1.42 -10.05 -2.28
CA GLY A 64 -2.19 -11.25 -2.60
C GLY A 64 -3.44 -10.92 -3.42
N SER A 65 -4.20 -9.92 -2.97
CA SER A 65 -5.40 -9.44 -3.68
C SER A 65 -5.11 -8.87 -5.07
N LEU A 66 -3.94 -8.26 -5.28
CA LEU A 66 -3.50 -7.78 -6.60
C LEU A 66 -3.05 -8.93 -7.53
N CYS A 67 -2.55 -10.03 -6.95
CA CYS A 67 -2.11 -11.20 -7.71
C CYS A 67 -3.28 -12.13 -8.07
N GLU A 68 -4.34 -12.12 -7.27
CA GLU A 68 -5.62 -12.75 -7.60
C GLU A 68 -6.41 -11.86 -8.59
N GLU A 69 -6.02 -11.87 -9.86
CA GLU A 69 -6.82 -11.33 -10.97
C GLU A 69 -8.16 -12.09 -11.11
N SER A 70 -9.14 -11.92 -10.20
CA SER A 70 -10.55 -12.34 -10.39
C SER A 70 -11.57 -11.93 -9.30
N ALA A 71 -11.31 -10.96 -8.41
CA ALA A 71 -12.40 -10.45 -7.56
C ALA A 71 -12.25 -8.97 -7.14
N PRO A 72 -13.31 -8.14 -7.29
CA PRO A 72 -13.29 -6.76 -6.84
C PRO A 72 -13.37 -6.71 -5.31
N ARG A 73 -12.22 -6.68 -4.63
CA ARG A 73 -12.17 -6.47 -3.18
C ARG A 73 -12.03 -4.99 -2.88
N ILE A 74 -13.18 -4.36 -2.67
CA ILE A 74 -13.28 -3.07 -1.97
C ILE A 74 -12.53 -3.23 -0.63
N ILE A 75 -11.38 -2.58 -0.49
CA ILE A 75 -10.68 -2.40 0.78
C ILE A 75 -11.57 -1.47 1.63
N MET A 76 -12.58 -2.05 2.24
CA MET A 76 -13.44 -1.39 3.22
C MET A 76 -12.70 -1.46 4.55
N MET A 77 -11.85 -0.47 4.83
CA MET A 77 -11.40 -0.22 6.20
C MET A 77 -12.66 0.11 7.01
N ARG A 78 -13.19 -0.87 7.75
CA ARG A 78 -14.24 -0.65 8.73
C ARG A 78 -13.71 0.35 9.75
N LYS A 79 -14.18 1.59 9.66
CA LYS A 79 -14.03 2.62 10.69
C LYS A 79 -14.61 2.04 11.97
N ARG A 80 -13.76 1.58 12.91
CA ARG A 80 -14.19 1.13 14.22
C ARG A 80 -13.91 2.24 15.23
N ASN A 81 -14.99 2.90 15.60
CA ASN A 81 -15.27 3.63 16.83
C ASN A 81 -14.49 4.92 17.10
N GLU A 82 -15.08 5.99 16.58
CA GLU A 82 -15.47 7.16 17.35
C GLU A 82 -15.89 6.73 18.77
N GLY A 83 -15.12 7.17 19.77
CA GLY A 83 -15.62 7.25 21.14
C GLY A 83 -16.38 8.56 21.27
N ASP A 84 -17.62 8.49 21.76
CA ASP A 84 -18.34 9.64 22.29
C ASP A 84 -19.31 9.15 23.39
N LEU A 85 -19.01 9.61 24.61
CA LEU A 85 -19.76 9.63 25.88
C LEU A 85 -20.39 8.35 26.47
#